data_AF-A0A947R7G1-F1
#
_entry.id   AF-A0A947R7G1-F1
#
_cell.length_a   1.000
_cell.length_b   1.000
_cell.length_c   1.000
_cell.angle_alpha   90.00
_cell.angle_beta   90.00
_cell.angle_gamma   90.00
#
_symmetry.space_group_name_H-M   'P 1'
#
loop_
_entity.id
_entity.type
_entity.pdbx_description
1 polymer ?
#
loop_
_entity_poly.entity_id
_entity_poly.type
_entity_poly.pdbx_seq_one_letter_code
_entity_poly.pdbx_strand_id
1 'polypeptide(L)'
;MNKTMNRKGIALYDLLAAILLFSVVTVLLMNIISIVSRAQQSILVQEDKTATGLIMTRQIENQIDAFNPTSVSYCDLQNRCLLLEKAYELEYNPVSGQIEQTDYVPALTLQIEFDGVDITIDSGILDAKVYSLDLATHVEIVETDYATIIYVYIYLVDKFDHVDEFISMYSILK
;
A
#
# COMPACT_ATOMS: atom_id res chain seq x y z
N MET A 1 -0.85 -75.99 -19.60
CA MET A 1 -1.80 -75.16 -18.83
C MET A 1 -1.97 -73.84 -19.55
N ASN A 2 -3.03 -73.69 -20.34
CA ASN A 2 -3.33 -72.44 -21.05
C ASN A 2 -4.49 -71.74 -20.31
N LYS A 3 -4.19 -70.62 -19.67
CA LYS A 3 -5.16 -69.79 -18.95
C LYS A 3 -5.91 -68.97 -20.02
N THR A 4 -7.13 -69.35 -20.34
CA THR A 4 -8.00 -68.59 -21.26
C THR A 4 -8.33 -67.24 -20.62
N MET A 5 -7.75 -66.18 -21.17
CA MET A 5 -8.01 -64.80 -20.76
C MET A 5 -9.39 -64.40 -21.30
N ASN A 6 -10.41 -64.45 -20.44
CA ASN A 6 -11.79 -64.04 -20.76
C ASN A 6 -11.81 -62.54 -21.09
N ARG A 7 -11.76 -62.17 -22.38
CA ARG A 7 -12.05 -60.81 -22.83
C ARG A 7 -13.56 -60.63 -22.91
N LYS A 8 -14.19 -60.17 -21.83
CA LYS A 8 -15.58 -59.68 -21.87
C LYS A 8 -15.60 -58.37 -22.67
N GLY A 9 -16.36 -58.32 -23.75
CA GLY A 9 -16.57 -57.09 -24.53
C GLY A 9 -17.30 -56.04 -23.67
N ILE A 10 -16.85 -54.80 -23.74
CA ILE A 10 -17.52 -53.66 -23.09
C ILE A 10 -18.78 -53.33 -23.89
N ALA A 11 -19.92 -53.25 -23.22
CA ALA A 11 -21.17 -52.89 -23.88
C ALA A 11 -21.18 -51.38 -24.22
N LEU A 12 -21.83 -51.01 -25.33
CA LEU A 12 -21.83 -49.62 -25.82
C LEU A 12 -22.39 -48.62 -24.78
N TYR A 13 -23.37 -49.05 -23.99
CA TYR A 13 -23.95 -48.20 -22.93
C TYR A 13 -22.97 -47.96 -21.77
N ASP A 14 -22.12 -48.95 -21.43
CA ASP A 14 -21.08 -48.79 -20.41
C ASP A 14 -20.01 -47.79 -20.87
N LEU A 15 -19.65 -47.84 -22.16
CA LEU A 15 -18.73 -46.88 -22.77
C LEU A 15 -19.31 -45.46 -22.76
N LEU A 16 -20.59 -45.31 -23.09
CA LEU A 16 -21.26 -44.00 -23.12
C LEU A 16 -21.36 -43.40 -21.70
N ALA A 17 -21.74 -44.22 -20.71
CA ALA A 17 -21.80 -43.80 -19.31
C ALA A 17 -20.41 -43.37 -18.80
N ALA A 18 -19.36 -44.12 -19.15
CA ALA A 18 -17.98 -43.79 -18.77
C ALA A 18 -17.52 -42.47 -19.38
N ILE A 19 -17.82 -42.20 -20.66
CA ILE A 19 -17.49 -40.93 -21.33
C ILE A 19 -18.23 -39.77 -20.67
N LEU A 20 -19.51 -39.96 -20.33
CA LEU A 20 -20.32 -38.92 -19.71
C LEU A 20 -19.77 -38.57 -18.31
N LEU A 21 -19.49 -39.57 -17.48
CA LEU A 21 -18.85 -39.37 -16.18
C LEU A 21 -17.47 -38.71 -16.32
N PHE A 22 -16.66 -39.14 -17.30
CA PHE A 22 -15.35 -38.54 -17.54
C PHE A 22 -15.48 -37.07 -17.92
N SER A 23 -16.46 -36.71 -18.75
CA SER A 23 -16.70 -35.31 -19.14
C SER A 23 -17.09 -34.44 -17.93
N VAL A 24 -17.97 -34.94 -17.06
CA VAL A 24 -18.39 -34.23 -15.83
C VAL A 24 -17.20 -34.04 -14.89
N VAL A 25 -16.41 -35.08 -14.66
CA VAL A 25 -15.20 -35.00 -13.81
C VAL A 25 -14.20 -34.01 -14.39
N THR A 26 -14.00 -34.01 -15.71
CA THR A 26 -13.07 -33.09 -16.36
C THR A 26 -13.53 -31.64 -16.21
N VAL A 27 -14.83 -31.36 -16.39
CA VAL A 27 -15.40 -30.01 -16.19
C VAL A 27 -15.22 -29.55 -14.73
N LEU A 28 -15.46 -30.44 -13.77
CA LEU A 28 -15.25 -30.12 -12.35
C LEU A 28 -13.79 -29.80 -12.06
N LEU A 29 -12.85 -30.58 -12.61
CA LEU A 29 -11.42 -30.32 -12.46
C LEU A 29 -11.01 -28.98 -13.07
N MET A 30 -11.51 -28.64 -14.27
CA MET A 30 -11.24 -27.33 -14.89
C MET A 30 -11.78 -26.18 -14.04
N ASN A 31 -12.99 -26.32 -13.48
CA ASN A 31 -13.58 -25.31 -12.61
C ASN A 31 -12.74 -25.10 -11.34
N ILE A 32 -12.31 -26.19 -10.70
CA ILE A 32 -11.44 -26.12 -9.51
C ILE A 32 -10.13 -25.40 -9.85
N ILE A 33 -9.47 -25.77 -10.96
CA ILE A 33 -8.24 -25.13 -11.41
C ILE A 33 -8.47 -23.63 -11.66
N SER A 34 -9.57 -23.26 -12.31
CA SER A 34 -9.90 -21.86 -12.55
C SER A 34 -10.13 -21.08 -11.25
N ILE A 35 -10.81 -21.67 -10.26
CA ILE A 35 -11.05 -21.03 -8.96
C ILE A 35 -9.73 -20.83 -8.23
N VAL A 36 -8.88 -21.86 -8.18
CA VAL A 36 -7.57 -21.79 -7.53
C VAL A 36 -6.69 -20.74 -8.21
N SER A 37 -6.66 -20.70 -9.54
CA SER A 37 -5.88 -19.71 -10.29
C SER A 37 -6.34 -18.27 -10.02
N ARG A 38 -7.66 -18.04 -9.94
CA ARG A 38 -8.21 -16.70 -9.61
C ARG A 38 -7.90 -16.31 -8.18
N ALA A 39 -8.02 -17.25 -7.24
CA ALA A 39 -7.68 -17.01 -5.84
C ALA A 39 -6.19 -16.64 -5.68
N GLN A 40 -5.30 -17.37 -6.36
CA GLN A 40 -3.87 -17.06 -6.35
C GLN A 40 -3.56 -15.68 -6.94
N GLN A 41 -4.20 -15.32 -8.07
CA GLN A 41 -4.04 -14.00 -8.66
C GLN A 41 -4.51 -12.89 -7.71
N SER A 42 -5.65 -13.09 -7.04
CA SER A 42 -6.16 -12.14 -6.06
C SER A 42 -5.20 -11.95 -4.88
N ILE A 43 -4.68 -13.06 -4.33
CA ILE A 43 -3.69 -13.03 -3.24
C ILE A 43 -2.43 -12.26 -3.66
N LEU A 44 -1.89 -12.52 -4.84
CA LEU A 44 -0.69 -11.83 -5.32
C LEU A 44 -0.91 -10.33 -5.50
N VAL A 45 -2.08 -9.92 -6.02
CA VAL A 45 -2.43 -8.49 -6.15
C VAL A 45 -2.57 -7.84 -4.78
N GLN A 46 -3.16 -8.54 -3.82
CA GLN A 46 -3.32 -8.06 -2.45
C GLN A 46 -1.98 -7.91 -1.73
N GLU A 47 -1.09 -8.89 -1.86
CA GLU A 47 0.25 -8.87 -1.27
C GLU A 47 1.09 -7.73 -1.85
N ASP A 48 1.10 -7.55 -3.17
CA ASP A 48 1.85 -6.44 -3.80
C ASP A 48 1.25 -5.06 -3.47
N LYS A 49 -0.08 -4.95 -3.36
CA LYS A 49 -0.76 -3.71 -2.96
C LYS A 49 -0.42 -3.34 -1.53
N THR A 50 -0.47 -4.33 -0.64
CA THR A 50 -0.10 -4.17 0.77
C THR A 50 1.36 -3.77 0.91
N ALA A 51 2.26 -4.45 0.20
CA ALA A 51 3.68 -4.12 0.20
C ALA A 51 3.93 -2.69 -0.32
N THR A 52 3.24 -2.30 -1.39
CA THR A 52 3.36 -0.96 -1.97
C THR A 52 2.83 0.10 -0.99
N GLY A 53 1.63 -0.05 -0.45
CA GLY A 53 1.08 0.88 0.55
C GLY A 53 1.98 1.05 1.78
N LEU A 54 2.52 -0.05 2.31
CA LEU A 54 3.48 -0.01 3.43
C LEU A 54 4.82 0.67 3.08
N ILE A 55 5.30 0.51 1.85
CA ILE A 55 6.51 1.21 1.39
C ILE A 55 6.22 2.71 1.28
N MET A 56 5.06 3.09 0.74
CA MET A 56 4.67 4.49 0.57
C MET A 56 4.53 5.19 1.93
N THR A 57 3.80 4.60 2.88
CA THR A 57 3.66 5.17 4.22
C THR A 57 5.02 5.31 4.90
N ARG A 58 5.88 4.28 4.83
CA ARG A 58 7.21 4.33 5.43
C ARG A 58 8.12 5.37 4.77
N GLN A 59 8.00 5.58 3.47
CA GLN A 59 8.75 6.62 2.77
C GLN A 59 8.31 8.01 3.21
N ILE A 60 7.00 8.24 3.36
CA ILE A 60 6.47 9.50 3.92
C ILE A 60 6.99 9.69 5.34
N GLU A 61 6.86 8.69 6.22
CA GLU A 61 7.38 8.73 7.60
C GLU A 61 8.86 9.09 7.63
N ASN A 62 9.69 8.40 6.85
CA ASN A 62 11.12 8.66 6.80
C ASN A 62 11.45 10.08 6.32
N GLN A 63 10.68 10.66 5.39
CA GLN A 63 10.90 12.02 4.92
C GLN A 63 10.53 13.05 5.99
N ILE A 64 9.41 12.82 6.69
CA ILE A 64 8.98 13.67 7.80
C ILE A 64 9.99 13.58 8.96
N ASP A 65 10.41 12.37 9.33
CA ASP A 65 11.42 12.10 10.36
C ASP A 65 12.77 12.75 10.01
N ALA A 66 13.23 12.59 8.77
CA ALA A 66 14.50 13.15 8.31
C ALA A 66 14.48 14.68 8.27
N PHE A 67 13.33 15.27 7.90
CA PHE A 67 13.16 16.71 7.91
C PHE A 67 13.10 17.27 9.34
N ASN A 68 12.47 16.53 10.27
CA ASN A 68 12.30 16.89 11.67
C ASN A 68 11.64 18.29 11.83
N PRO A 69 10.38 18.44 11.40
CA PRO A 69 9.67 19.72 11.38
C PRO A 69 9.42 20.30 12.77
N THR A 70 9.45 21.62 12.87
CA THR A 70 9.06 22.38 14.06
C THR A 70 7.58 22.79 14.02
N SER A 71 7.01 22.89 12.83
CA SER A 71 5.60 23.25 12.61
C SER A 71 5.04 22.53 11.39
N VAL A 72 3.71 22.45 11.35
CA VAL A 72 2.96 21.83 10.26
C VAL A 72 1.70 22.64 9.99
N SER A 73 1.31 22.71 8.72
CA SER A 73 0.07 23.34 8.27
C SER A 73 -0.44 22.69 6.99
N TYR A 74 -1.69 22.94 6.63
CA TYR A 74 -2.21 22.57 5.31
C TYR A 74 -1.80 23.61 4.27
N CYS A 75 -1.34 23.18 3.10
CA CYS A 75 -1.11 24.07 1.95
C CYS A 75 -2.34 24.21 1.03
N ASP A 76 -3.38 23.41 1.25
CA ASP A 76 -4.63 23.45 0.49
C ASP A 76 -5.87 23.44 1.42
N LEU A 77 -7.04 23.63 0.82
CA LEU A 77 -8.32 23.61 1.54
C LEU A 77 -8.97 22.22 1.62
N GLN A 78 -8.43 21.22 0.91
CA GLN A 78 -8.97 19.86 0.87
C GLN A 78 -8.21 18.88 1.76
N ASN A 79 -7.22 19.36 2.53
CA ASN A 79 -6.33 18.56 3.36
C ASN A 79 -5.56 17.49 2.55
N ARG A 80 -5.25 17.81 1.29
CA ARG A 80 -4.48 16.97 0.36
C ARG A 80 -3.10 17.56 0.10
N CYS A 81 -2.71 18.55 0.90
CA CYS A 81 -1.41 19.16 0.86
C CYS A 81 -0.96 19.48 2.28
N LEU A 82 0.21 18.95 2.65
CA LEU A 82 0.87 19.18 3.93
C LEU A 82 2.12 20.04 3.71
N LEU A 83 2.21 21.15 4.45
CA LEU A 83 3.40 21.99 4.49
C LEU A 83 4.06 21.85 5.87
N LEU A 84 5.27 21.33 5.86
CA LEU A 84 6.12 21.15 7.02
C LEU A 84 7.18 22.24 7.02
N GLU A 85 7.40 22.88 8.17
CA GLU A 85 8.42 23.91 8.30
C GLU A 85 9.40 23.58 9.43
N LYS A 86 10.68 23.89 9.19
CA LYS A 86 11.76 23.75 10.16
C LYS A 86 12.41 25.12 10.36
N ALA A 87 12.03 25.77 11.45
CA ALA A 87 12.53 27.10 11.83
C ALA A 87 13.88 27.03 12.54
N TYR A 88 14.14 25.95 13.28
CA TYR A 88 15.38 25.75 14.02
C TYR A 88 15.72 24.26 14.16
N GLU A 89 16.97 23.99 14.53
CA GLU A 89 17.48 22.65 14.85
C GLU A 89 18.33 22.69 16.12
N LEU A 90 18.15 21.69 16.98
CA LEU A 90 18.89 21.54 18.22
C LEU A 90 19.99 20.48 18.03
N GLU A 91 21.24 20.92 18.01
CA GLU A 91 22.39 20.03 17.83
C GLU A 91 23.24 19.99 19.09
N TYR A 92 23.73 18.79 19.44
CA TYR A 92 24.68 18.66 20.54
C TYR A 92 26.09 19.03 20.06
N ASN A 93 26.68 20.07 20.65
CA ASN A 93 28.05 20.45 20.36
C ASN A 93 29.02 19.70 21.32
N PRO A 94 29.87 18.79 20.80
CA PRO A 94 30.75 17.98 21.63
C PRO A 94 31.92 18.76 22.25
N VAL A 95 32.18 19.99 21.78
CA VAL A 95 33.26 20.85 22.29
C VAL A 95 32.78 21.69 23.47
N SER A 96 31.60 22.31 23.35
CA SER A 96 31.00 23.11 24.44
C SER A 96 30.27 22.22 25.46
N GLY A 97 29.89 21.00 25.07
CA GLY A 97 29.08 20.09 25.88
C GLY A 97 27.64 20.57 26.05
N GLN A 98 27.19 21.52 25.22
CA GLN A 98 25.89 22.17 25.28
C GLN A 98 25.05 21.82 24.05
N ILE A 99 23.73 21.96 24.19
CA ILE A 99 22.81 21.94 23.05
C ILE A 99 22.81 23.34 22.46
N GLU A 100 23.17 23.45 21.19
CA GLU A 100 23.18 24.69 20.43
C GLU A 100 22.00 24.69 19.46
N GLN A 101 21.32 25.83 19.36
CA GLN A 101 20.22 26.03 18.43
C GLN A 101 20.73 26.73 17.17
N THR A 102 20.48 26.11 16.02
CA THR A 102 20.74 26.72 14.72
C THR A 102 19.41 27.19 14.14
N ASP A 103 19.26 28.50 13.94
CA ASP A 103 18.07 29.10 13.35
C ASP A 103 18.19 29.16 11.81
N TYR A 104 17.11 28.82 11.11
CA TYR A 104 17.02 28.90 9.65
C TYR A 104 16.22 30.14 9.23
N VAL A 105 16.85 31.04 8.45
CA VAL A 105 16.21 32.26 7.92
C VAL A 105 16.50 32.38 6.41
N PRO A 106 15.51 32.13 5.52
CA PRO A 106 14.14 31.69 5.82
C PRO A 106 14.08 30.26 6.36
N ALA A 107 12.97 29.91 7.03
CA ALA A 107 12.74 28.55 7.51
C ALA A 107 12.79 27.55 6.34
N LEU A 108 13.32 26.36 6.59
CA LEU A 108 13.28 25.29 5.61
C LEU A 108 11.85 24.77 5.51
N THR A 109 11.44 24.31 4.33
CA THR A 109 10.09 23.79 4.09
C THR A 109 10.17 22.45 3.36
N LEU A 110 9.21 21.57 3.67
CA LEU A 110 8.97 20.32 2.96
C LEU A 110 7.48 20.25 2.63
N GLN A 111 7.15 20.08 1.35
CA GLN A 111 5.76 19.96 0.90
C GLN A 111 5.44 18.50 0.55
N ILE A 112 4.31 18.00 1.02
CA ILE A 112 3.77 16.69 0.63
C ILE A 112 2.38 16.92 0.04
N GLU A 113 2.19 16.56 -1.22
CA GLU A 113 0.95 16.78 -1.96
C GLU A 113 0.39 15.45 -2.51
N PHE A 114 -0.92 15.29 -2.42
CA PHE A 114 -1.67 14.12 -2.85
C PHE A 114 -2.58 14.55 -4.02
N ASP A 115 -2.11 14.48 -5.25
CA ASP A 115 -2.82 15.04 -6.42
C ASP A 115 -3.93 14.14 -6.97
N GLY A 116 -4.05 12.91 -6.45
CA GLY A 116 -5.10 11.94 -6.79
C GLY A 116 -4.68 10.98 -7.89
N VAL A 117 -3.46 11.12 -8.38
CA VAL A 117 -2.77 10.14 -9.22
C VAL A 117 -1.53 9.67 -8.49
N ASP A 118 -0.74 10.60 -7.97
CA ASP A 118 0.54 10.40 -7.34
C ASP A 118 0.63 11.12 -5.97
N ILE A 119 1.66 10.76 -5.21
CA ILE A 119 2.08 11.50 -4.03
C ILE A 119 3.39 12.18 -4.37
N THR A 120 3.47 13.50 -4.22
CA THR A 120 4.69 14.26 -4.46
C THR A 120 5.26 14.78 -3.15
N ILE A 121 6.55 14.53 -2.93
CA ILE A 121 7.31 15.07 -1.79
C ILE A 121 8.34 16.05 -2.38
N ASP A 122 8.13 17.34 -2.11
CA ASP A 122 8.74 18.50 -2.78
C ASP A 122 8.59 18.47 -4.30
N SER A 123 9.49 17.73 -4.97
CA SER A 123 9.54 17.55 -6.43
C SER A 123 9.74 16.09 -6.84
N GLY A 124 9.89 15.18 -5.88
CA GLY A 124 9.99 13.75 -6.11
C GLY A 124 8.61 13.13 -6.17
N ILE A 125 8.33 12.37 -7.24
CA ILE A 125 7.12 11.56 -7.36
C ILE A 125 7.35 10.24 -6.63
N LEU A 126 6.43 9.90 -5.74
CA LEU A 126 6.41 8.64 -5.02
C LEU A 126 5.51 7.66 -5.79
N ASP A 127 6.17 6.79 -6.55
CA ASP A 127 5.52 5.89 -7.52
C ASP A 127 4.66 4.81 -6.82
N ALA A 128 3.35 4.89 -7.06
CA ALA A 128 2.37 3.87 -6.63
C ALA A 128 2.36 2.62 -7.55
N LYS A 129 3.32 2.49 -8.46
CA LYS A 129 3.48 1.44 -9.47
C LYS A 129 2.28 1.34 -10.42
N VAL A 130 1.43 0.34 -10.18
CA VAL A 130 0.27 -0.03 -11.01
C VAL A 130 -1.06 0.27 -10.29
N TYR A 131 -0.98 0.83 -9.08
CA TYR A 131 -2.14 1.22 -8.29
C TYR A 131 -2.41 2.70 -8.50
N SER A 132 -3.69 3.09 -8.44
CA SER A 132 -4.08 4.49 -8.44
C SER A 132 -4.38 4.96 -7.03
N LEU A 133 -4.07 6.21 -6.74
CA LEU A 133 -4.45 6.88 -5.50
C LEU A 133 -5.94 7.24 -5.53
N ASP A 134 -6.70 6.89 -4.48
CA ASP A 134 -8.08 7.34 -4.37
C ASP A 134 -8.13 8.83 -3.96
N LEU A 135 -9.16 9.55 -4.43
CA LEU A 135 -9.40 10.96 -4.06
C LEU A 135 -9.76 11.15 -2.58
N ALA A 136 -10.12 10.08 -1.88
CA ALA A 136 -10.31 10.06 -0.43
C ALA A 136 -8.99 10.13 0.36
N THR A 137 -7.83 9.99 -0.30
CA THR A 137 -6.51 10.16 0.32
C THR A 137 -6.38 11.58 0.85
N HIS A 138 -6.05 11.71 2.14
CA HIS A 138 -6.00 12.99 2.84
C HIS A 138 -5.08 12.93 4.07
N VAL A 139 -4.85 14.09 4.65
CA VAL A 139 -4.11 14.26 5.91
C VAL A 139 -5.02 14.85 6.97
N GLU A 140 -4.83 14.45 8.22
CA GLU A 140 -5.46 15.06 9.38
C GLU A 140 -4.40 15.51 10.39
N ILE A 141 -4.46 16.76 10.80
CA ILE A 141 -3.61 17.36 11.83
C ILE A 141 -4.45 17.49 13.11
N VAL A 142 -3.98 16.86 14.18
CA VAL A 142 -4.59 16.92 15.51
C VAL A 142 -3.63 17.61 16.46
N GLU A 143 -4.02 18.79 16.93
CA GLU A 143 -3.27 19.51 17.95
C GLU A 143 -3.67 19.08 19.37
N THR A 144 -2.66 18.83 20.19
CA THR A 144 -2.80 18.62 21.64
C THR A 144 -2.00 19.68 22.40
N ASP A 145 -2.10 19.67 23.73
CA ASP A 145 -1.35 20.56 24.61
C ASP A 145 0.18 20.33 24.52
N TYR A 146 0.62 19.13 24.15
CA TYR A 146 2.03 18.72 24.21
C TYR A 146 2.63 18.35 22.85
N ALA A 147 1.79 18.08 21.85
CA ALA A 147 2.23 17.60 20.55
C ALA A 147 1.24 17.97 19.44
N THR A 148 1.74 18.02 18.21
CA THR A 148 0.93 18.02 17.00
C THR A 148 1.06 16.66 16.33
N ILE A 149 -0.06 15.96 16.15
CA ILE A 149 -0.12 14.64 15.54
C ILE A 149 -0.59 14.80 14.09
N ILE A 150 0.08 14.13 13.17
CA ILE A 150 -0.23 14.11 11.74
C ILE A 150 -0.64 12.68 11.39
N TYR A 151 -1.86 12.51 10.90
CA TYR A 151 -2.33 11.27 10.30
C TYR A 151 -2.35 11.40 8.79
N VAL A 152 -1.70 10.46 8.09
CA VAL A 152 -1.72 10.40 6.63
C VAL A 152 -2.51 9.16 6.22
N TYR A 153 -3.64 9.37 5.56
CA TYR A 153 -4.53 8.34 5.07
C TYR A 153 -4.31 8.14 3.58
N ILE A 154 -3.78 6.98 3.19
CA ILE A 154 -3.52 6.60 1.79
C ILE A 154 -4.49 5.50 1.40
N TYR A 155 -5.28 5.76 0.36
CA TYR A 155 -6.18 4.77 -0.22
C TYR A 155 -5.67 4.35 -1.59
N LEU A 156 -5.29 3.07 -1.72
CA LEU A 156 -4.83 2.50 -2.99
C LEU A 156 -5.91 1.66 -3.64
N VAL A 157 -6.15 1.92 -4.92
CA VAL A 157 -7.13 1.23 -5.75
C VAL A 157 -6.41 0.30 -6.73
N ASP A 158 -6.84 -0.97 -6.78
CA ASP A 158 -6.35 -1.93 -7.77
C ASP A 158 -7.18 -1.91 -9.07
N LYS A 159 -6.72 -2.67 -10.07
CA LYS A 159 -7.41 -2.84 -11.37
C LYS A 159 -8.80 -3.49 -11.29
N PHE A 160 -9.21 -3.97 -10.12
CA PHE A 160 -10.50 -4.59 -9.85
C PHE A 160 -11.39 -3.67 -8.98
N ASP A 161 -11.01 -2.40 -8.82
CA ASP A 161 -11.69 -1.40 -7.99
C ASP A 161 -11.72 -1.75 -6.49
N HIS A 162 -10.82 -2.61 -6.00
CA HIS A 162 -10.68 -2.83 -4.56
C HIS A 162 -9.81 -1.74 -3.93
N VAL A 163 -10.37 -1.07 -2.93
CA VAL A 163 -9.70 -0.02 -2.16
C VAL A 163 -9.15 -0.58 -0.87
N ASP A 164 -7.85 -0.38 -0.62
CA ASP A 164 -7.23 -0.65 0.67
C ASP A 164 -6.73 0.65 1.30
N GLU A 165 -6.87 0.73 2.61
CA GLU A 165 -6.46 1.87 3.43
C GLU A 165 -5.13 1.59 4.12
N PHE A 166 -4.24 2.57 4.08
CA PHE A 166 -2.97 2.59 4.80
C PHE A 166 -2.89 3.89 5.59
N ILE A 167 -2.58 3.76 6.88
CA ILE A 167 -2.52 4.91 7.78
C ILE A 167 -1.09 5.01 8.31
N SER A 168 -0.54 6.21 8.23
CA SER A 168 0.68 6.60 8.92
C SER A 168 0.37 7.66 9.97
N MET A 169 1.14 7.64 11.06
CA MET A 169 1.00 8.60 12.16
C MET A 169 2.38 9.14 12.55
N TYR A 170 2.49 10.46 12.61
CA TYR A 170 3.68 11.17 13.06
C TYR A 170 3.34 12.17 14.17
N SER A 171 4.28 12.45 15.07
CA SER A 171 4.08 13.40 16.17
C SER A 171 5.24 14.38 16.30
N ILE A 172 4.92 15.67 16.30
CA ILE A 172 5.84 16.77 16.60
C ILE A 172 5.62 17.17 18.06
N LEU A 173 6.66 17.14 18.89
CA LEU A 173 6.60 17.62 20.27
C LEU A 173 6.68 19.15 20.30
N LYS A 174 5.86 19.78 21.14
CA LYS A 174 5.84 21.23 21.37
C LYS A 174 6.89 21.66 22.40
#